data_AF-A0AAQ0TL14-F1
#
_entry.id   AF-A0AAQ0TL14-F1
#
_cell.length_a   1.000
_cell.length_b   1.000
_cell.length_c   1.000
_cell.angle_alpha   90.00
_cell.angle_beta   90.00
_cell.angle_gamma   90.00
#
_symmetry.space_group_name_H-M   'P 1'
#
loop_
_entity.id
_entity.type
_entity.pdbx_description
1 polymer ?
#
loop_
_entity_poly.entity_id
_entity_poly.type
_entity_poly.pdbx_seq_one_letter_code
_entity_poly.pdbx_strand_id
1 'polypeptide(L)'
;MKKFIGTKQVSAEPMTYGEAHTKGLIRENAYVSEYDDNPGYLVEYADGYQSWSPANVFEEAYKVAETPLDRVNIEVADLMDRANKLGNFIYNQNDGNDFQALELGTRAFLIAQHNMMGAYLNLLCLRQTCMEGGEVCRPYGLTFEQILPLIKEGFAVRRNGWNGKGLMVFKQVPAHIGSDIIPKMQSLPDEAKRLILDSGDHIDYVSQCLIFNPATGEANSWVPSISDVFAHDWELVKEAPNNKK
;
A
#
# COMPACT_ATOMS: atom_id res chain seq x y z
N MET A 1 -12.22 0.58 35.83
CA MET A 1 -13.05 0.34 34.62
C MET A 1 -12.18 -0.25 33.53
N LYS A 2 -12.74 -1.10 32.65
CA LYS A 2 -12.03 -1.63 31.47
C LYS A 2 -12.34 -0.75 30.26
N LYS A 3 -11.37 -0.55 29.38
CA LYS A 3 -11.52 0.19 28.11
C LYS A 3 -11.64 -0.81 26.96
N PHE A 4 -12.48 -0.50 25.97
CA PHE A 4 -12.70 -1.31 24.78
C PHE A 4 -12.62 -0.39 23.55
N ILE A 5 -12.14 -0.92 22.42
CA ILE A 5 -12.04 -0.22 21.14
C ILE A 5 -12.89 -0.98 20.13
N GLY A 6 -13.70 -0.27 19.36
CA GLY A 6 -14.51 -0.85 18.28
C GLY A 6 -14.66 0.14 17.13
N THR A 7 -14.83 -0.40 15.92
CA THR A 7 -15.06 0.36 14.69
C THR A 7 -16.38 -0.11 14.10
N LYS A 8 -17.17 0.82 13.54
CA LYS A 8 -18.47 0.53 12.92
C LYS A 8 -18.70 1.43 11.71
N GLN A 9 -19.41 0.90 10.73
CA GLN A 9 -19.96 1.66 9.60
C GLN A 9 -21.47 1.80 9.80
N VAL A 10 -22.01 2.97 9.50
CA VAL A 10 -23.43 3.31 9.67
C VAL A 10 -23.94 4.02 8.42
N SER A 11 -25.25 3.95 8.20
CA SER A 11 -25.96 4.83 7.26
C SER A 11 -26.55 6.00 8.04
N ALA A 12 -26.50 7.20 7.48
CA ALA A 12 -27.05 8.37 8.14
C ALA A 12 -27.65 9.38 7.16
N GLU A 13 -28.71 10.05 7.61
CA GLU A 13 -29.34 11.18 6.92
C GLU A 13 -29.67 12.30 7.91
N PRO A 14 -29.67 13.58 7.48
CA PRO A 14 -30.03 14.69 8.36
C PRO A 14 -31.43 14.50 8.97
N MET A 15 -31.56 14.79 10.26
CA MET A 15 -32.83 14.74 10.99
C MET A 15 -32.76 15.68 12.18
N THR A 16 -33.74 16.56 12.35
CA THR A 16 -33.79 17.45 13.51
C THR A 16 -34.19 16.68 14.77
N TYR A 17 -33.91 17.27 15.94
CA TYR A 17 -34.28 16.65 17.23
C TYR A 17 -35.80 16.46 17.37
N GLY A 18 -36.61 17.41 16.89
CA GLY A 18 -38.08 17.30 16.91
C GLY A 18 -38.60 16.22 15.97
N GLU A 19 -38.01 16.06 14.78
CA GLU A 19 -38.31 14.96 13.87
C GLU A 19 -37.94 13.60 14.48
N ALA A 20 -36.80 13.52 15.17
CA ALA A 20 -36.35 12.31 15.86
C ALA A 20 -37.30 11.91 17.00
N HIS A 21 -37.83 12.87 17.76
CA HIS A 21 -38.87 12.64 18.75
C HIS A 21 -40.16 12.12 18.11
N THR A 22 -40.62 12.75 17.03
CA THR A 22 -41.81 12.29 16.27
C THR A 22 -41.66 10.85 15.76
N LYS A 23 -40.43 10.44 15.40
CA LYS A 23 -40.08 9.07 14.97
C LYS A 23 -39.86 8.08 16.13
N GLY A 24 -39.96 8.53 17.38
CA GLY A 24 -39.80 7.70 18.58
C GLY A 24 -38.35 7.36 18.95
N LEU A 25 -37.37 8.08 18.40
CA LEU A 25 -35.94 7.89 18.69
C LEU A 25 -35.51 8.61 19.98
N ILE A 26 -36.27 9.63 20.39
CA ILE A 26 -36.11 10.34 21.65
C ILE A 26 -37.26 9.95 22.58
N ARG A 27 -36.93 9.57 23.83
CA ARG A 27 -37.95 9.22 24.82
C ARG A 27 -38.69 10.47 25.28
N GLU A 28 -40.00 10.36 25.50
CA GLU A 28 -40.88 11.47 25.92
C GLU A 28 -40.35 12.21 27.15
N ASN A 29 -39.82 11.49 28.13
CA ASN A 29 -39.30 12.07 29.38
C ASN A 29 -37.91 12.73 29.23
N ALA A 30 -37.28 12.60 28.07
CA ALA A 30 -35.99 13.21 27.73
C ALA A 30 -36.13 14.32 26.67
N TYR A 31 -37.35 14.52 26.13
CA TYR A 31 -37.63 15.48 25.07
C TYR A 31 -37.78 16.91 25.62
N VAL A 32 -37.22 17.88 24.88
CA VAL A 32 -37.28 19.31 25.19
C VAL A 32 -37.60 20.08 23.90
N SER A 33 -38.79 20.66 23.80
CA SER A 33 -39.28 21.31 22.57
C SER A 33 -38.45 22.52 22.12
N GLU A 34 -37.74 23.18 23.04
CA GLU A 34 -36.82 24.29 22.71
C GLU A 34 -35.67 23.84 21.78
N TYR A 35 -35.42 22.54 21.69
CA TYR A 35 -34.36 21.95 20.88
C TYR A 35 -34.85 21.38 19.56
N ASP A 36 -36.12 21.55 19.18
CA ASP A 36 -36.70 20.90 18.00
C ASP A 36 -35.91 21.12 16.72
N ASP A 37 -35.42 22.34 16.51
CA ASP A 37 -34.66 22.74 15.34
C ASP A 37 -33.17 22.36 15.43
N ASN A 38 -32.71 21.75 16.52
CA ASN A 38 -31.32 21.35 16.65
C ASN A 38 -30.97 20.31 15.60
N PRO A 39 -29.88 20.54 14.82
CA PRO A 39 -29.50 19.63 13.75
C PRO A 39 -28.92 18.34 14.31
N GLY A 40 -29.21 17.25 13.62
CA GLY A 40 -28.66 15.93 13.91
C GLY A 40 -28.81 15.00 12.74
N TYR A 41 -28.59 13.73 13.03
CA TYR A 41 -28.65 12.65 12.06
C TYR A 41 -29.48 11.50 12.61
N LEU A 42 -30.36 10.96 11.78
CA LEU A 42 -30.79 9.58 11.91
C LEU A 42 -29.58 8.70 11.58
N VAL A 43 -29.30 7.74 12.44
CA VAL A 43 -28.20 6.79 12.27
C VAL A 43 -28.78 5.38 12.29
N GLU A 44 -28.58 4.65 11.20
CA GLU A 44 -28.99 3.26 11.03
C GLU A 44 -27.76 2.34 11.02
N TYR A 45 -27.85 1.26 11.79
CA TYR A 45 -26.82 0.25 11.96
C TYR A 45 -27.12 -0.96 11.07
N ALA A 46 -26.10 -1.79 10.83
CA ALA A 46 -26.23 -2.97 9.96
C ALA A 46 -27.26 -4.01 10.43
N ASP A 47 -27.61 -4.02 11.72
CA ASP A 47 -28.65 -4.88 12.30
C ASP A 47 -30.05 -4.26 12.22
N GLY A 48 -30.20 -3.09 11.60
CA GLY A 48 -31.44 -2.32 11.51
C GLY A 48 -31.75 -1.50 12.76
N TYR A 49 -30.88 -1.51 13.79
CA TYR A 49 -31.03 -0.61 14.92
C TYR A 49 -30.92 0.84 14.44
N GLN A 50 -31.82 1.70 14.92
CA GLN A 50 -31.84 3.13 14.60
C GLN A 50 -31.63 3.96 15.87
N SER A 51 -30.90 5.07 15.72
CA SER A 51 -30.69 6.05 16.78
C SER A 51 -30.62 7.45 16.19
N TRP A 52 -30.71 8.47 17.03
CA TRP A 52 -30.44 9.84 16.65
C TRP A 52 -29.15 10.34 17.30
N SER A 53 -28.35 11.10 16.56
CA SER A 53 -27.12 11.73 17.07
C SER A 53 -27.15 13.23 16.79
N PRO A 54 -26.77 14.08 17.76
CA PRO A 54 -26.51 15.49 17.49
C PRO A 54 -25.48 15.66 16.37
N ALA A 55 -25.63 16.70 15.55
CA ALA A 55 -24.78 16.90 14.37
C ALA A 55 -23.30 17.00 14.73
N ASN A 56 -22.96 17.82 15.74
CA ASN A 56 -21.57 17.99 16.20
C ASN A 56 -20.94 16.67 16.68
N VAL A 57 -21.71 15.85 17.41
CA VAL A 57 -21.24 14.54 17.90
C VAL A 57 -21.05 13.56 16.74
N PHE A 58 -21.95 13.60 15.75
CA PHE A 58 -21.89 12.72 14.60
C PHE A 58 -20.70 13.07 13.69
N GLU A 59 -20.54 14.34 13.32
CA GLU A 59 -19.48 14.80 12.42
C GLU A 59 -18.07 14.66 13.01
N GLU A 60 -17.95 14.74 14.34
CA GLU A 60 -16.70 14.45 15.05
C GLU A 60 -16.35 12.96 14.95
N ALA A 61 -17.33 12.07 15.14
CA ALA A 61 -17.11 10.63 15.25
C ALA A 61 -17.09 9.87 13.91
N TYR A 62 -17.77 10.37 12.88
CA TYR A 62 -17.93 9.69 11.60
C TYR A 62 -17.38 10.52 10.44
N LYS A 63 -16.91 9.82 9.40
CA LYS A 63 -16.45 10.41 8.14
C LYS A 63 -17.26 9.78 7.00
N VAL A 64 -17.60 10.59 6.01
CA VAL A 64 -18.29 10.12 4.79
C VAL A 64 -17.40 9.10 4.09
N ALA A 65 -17.98 7.97 3.68
CA ALA A 65 -17.26 6.83 3.10
C ALA A 65 -18.01 6.23 1.88
N GLU A 66 -18.75 7.06 1.13
CA GLU A 66 -19.60 6.61 0.01
C GLU A 66 -18.76 6.08 -1.15
N THR A 67 -17.76 6.86 -1.56
CA THR A 67 -16.94 6.54 -2.72
C THR A 67 -15.66 5.77 -2.34
N PRO A 68 -15.02 5.07 -3.30
CA PRO A 68 -13.68 4.55 -3.08
C PRO A 68 -12.68 5.62 -2.68
N LEU A 69 -12.80 6.85 -3.20
CA LEU A 69 -11.92 7.97 -2.87
C LEU A 69 -12.08 8.39 -1.40
N ASP A 70 -13.31 8.49 -0.91
CA ASP A 70 -13.57 8.82 0.50
C ASP A 70 -12.86 7.86 1.46
N ARG A 71 -12.95 6.55 1.17
CA ARG A 71 -12.28 5.51 1.96
C ARG A 71 -10.76 5.62 1.90
N VAL A 72 -10.19 6.01 0.76
CA VAL A 72 -8.76 6.27 0.64
C VAL A 72 -8.36 7.50 1.46
N ASN A 73 -9.15 8.58 1.40
CA ASN A 73 -8.88 9.80 2.17
C ASN A 73 -8.90 9.54 3.68
N ILE A 74 -9.87 8.74 4.15
CA ILE A 74 -9.94 8.32 5.56
C ILE A 74 -8.69 7.51 5.94
N GLU A 75 -8.32 6.48 5.17
CA GLU A 75 -7.14 5.66 5.50
C GLU A 75 -5.84 6.47 5.46
N VAL A 76 -5.68 7.39 4.51
CA VAL A 76 -4.53 8.30 4.45
C VAL A 76 -4.43 9.13 5.72
N ALA A 77 -5.53 9.77 6.13
CA ALA A 77 -5.54 10.60 7.33
C ALA A 77 -5.22 9.78 8.59
N ASP A 78 -5.88 8.63 8.75
CA ASP A 78 -5.71 7.76 9.93
C ASP A 78 -4.31 7.13 10.00
N LEU A 79 -3.78 6.68 8.86
CA LEU A 79 -2.43 6.13 8.80
C LEU A 79 -1.38 7.22 9.03
N MET A 80 -1.55 8.41 8.45
CA MET A 80 -0.65 9.55 8.65
C MET A 80 -0.59 9.97 10.12
N ASP A 81 -1.74 10.11 10.80
CA ASP A 81 -1.78 10.43 12.22
C ASP A 81 -1.05 9.38 13.08
N ARG A 82 -1.32 8.09 12.84
CA ARG A 82 -0.64 6.99 13.54
C ARG A 82 0.87 6.99 13.26
N ALA A 83 1.28 7.19 12.00
CA ALA A 83 2.68 7.21 11.60
C ALA A 83 3.40 8.39 12.26
N ASN A 84 2.79 9.58 12.27
CA ASN A 84 3.34 10.77 12.92
C ASN A 84 3.49 10.59 14.42
N LYS A 85 2.48 10.03 15.11
CA LYS A 85 2.57 9.72 16.54
C LYS A 85 3.72 8.75 16.85
N LEU A 86 3.88 7.71 16.05
CA LEU A 86 4.98 6.75 16.20
C LEU A 86 6.33 7.38 15.87
N GLY A 87 6.44 8.16 14.79
CA GLY A 87 7.65 8.88 14.41
C GLY A 87 8.08 9.87 15.50
N ASN A 88 7.14 10.63 16.05
CA ASN A 88 7.39 11.50 17.21
C ASN A 88 7.89 10.69 18.40
N PHE A 89 7.29 9.53 18.68
CA PHE A 89 7.75 8.67 19.76
C PHE A 89 9.20 8.18 19.55
N ILE A 90 9.59 7.83 18.32
CA ILE A 90 10.91 7.29 17.98
C ILE A 90 11.98 8.39 17.94
N TYR A 91 11.69 9.54 17.33
CA TYR A 91 12.69 10.54 16.95
C TYR A 91 12.70 11.80 17.82
N ASN A 92 11.63 12.08 18.57
CA ASN A 92 11.53 13.26 19.43
C ASN A 92 11.64 12.86 20.91
N GLN A 93 12.32 13.68 21.72
CA GLN A 93 12.54 13.43 23.14
C GLN A 93 11.20 13.54 23.91
N ASN A 94 10.82 12.46 24.61
CA ASN A 94 9.52 12.34 25.28
C ASN A 94 9.63 12.33 26.81
N ASP A 95 10.22 13.36 27.43
CA ASP A 95 10.12 13.67 28.87
C ASP A 95 10.14 12.45 29.84
N GLY A 96 11.00 11.46 29.61
CA GLY A 96 11.14 10.26 30.47
C GLY A 96 10.48 8.96 30.00
N ASN A 97 9.82 8.93 28.83
CA ASN A 97 9.37 7.72 28.12
C ASN A 97 10.24 7.46 26.88
N ASP A 98 11.55 7.38 27.07
CA ASP A 98 12.52 7.36 25.97
C ASP A 98 12.42 6.05 25.14
N PHE A 99 12.29 6.19 23.82
CA PHE A 99 12.44 5.10 22.87
C PHE A 99 13.73 4.30 23.14
N GLN A 100 14.83 4.95 23.52
CA GLN A 100 16.11 4.30 23.82
C GLN A 100 16.09 3.40 25.07
N ALA A 101 15.15 3.62 26.00
CA ALA A 101 14.99 2.79 27.19
C ALA A 101 14.32 1.44 26.89
N LEU A 102 13.70 1.30 25.71
CA LEU A 102 13.07 0.05 25.29
C LEU A 102 14.11 -1.01 24.91
N GLU A 103 13.75 -2.28 25.14
CA GLU A 103 14.54 -3.43 24.70
C GLU A 103 14.85 -3.35 23.19
N LEU A 104 16.02 -3.89 22.79
CA LEU A 104 16.50 -3.84 21.41
C LEU A 104 15.46 -4.34 20.40
N GLY A 105 14.81 -5.47 20.70
CA GLY A 105 13.78 -6.05 19.82
C GLY A 105 12.59 -5.11 19.63
N THR A 106 12.08 -4.51 20.70
CA THR A 106 10.98 -3.55 20.65
C THR A 106 11.36 -2.32 19.82
N ARG A 107 12.56 -1.76 20.04
CA ARG A 107 13.05 -0.63 19.25
C ARG A 107 13.13 -0.96 17.76
N ALA A 108 13.71 -2.11 17.43
CA ALA A 108 13.83 -2.57 16.05
C ALA A 108 12.46 -2.74 15.39
N PHE A 109 11.49 -3.33 16.09
CA PHE A 109 10.13 -3.51 15.56
C PHE A 109 9.37 -2.20 15.40
N LEU A 110 9.50 -1.23 16.31
CA LEU A 110 8.87 0.08 16.15
C LEU A 110 9.47 0.88 14.98
N ILE A 111 10.79 0.80 14.75
CA ILE A 111 11.44 1.39 13.57
C ILE A 111 10.92 0.72 12.30
N ALA A 112 10.89 -0.61 12.26
CA ALA A 112 10.38 -1.35 11.09
C ALA A 112 8.91 -1.00 10.82
N GLN A 113 8.07 -0.98 11.86
CA GLN A 113 6.66 -0.57 11.79
C GLN A 113 6.52 0.83 11.20
N HIS A 114 7.25 1.83 11.73
CA HIS A 114 7.19 3.20 11.23
C HIS A 114 7.56 3.30 9.74
N ASN A 115 8.64 2.62 9.32
CA ASN A 115 9.05 2.60 7.92
C ASN A 115 8.01 1.91 7.02
N MET A 116 7.42 0.79 7.46
CA MET A 116 6.37 0.11 6.68
C MET A 116 5.08 0.95 6.59
N MET A 117 4.74 1.69 7.65
CA MET A 117 3.63 2.65 7.63
C MET A 117 3.91 3.78 6.63
N GLY A 118 5.14 4.32 6.59
CA GLY A 118 5.55 5.33 5.61
C GLY A 118 5.49 4.81 4.16
N ALA A 119 5.99 3.59 3.93
CA ALA A 119 5.91 2.93 2.63
C ALA A 119 4.44 2.71 2.18
N TYR A 120 3.57 2.27 3.10
CA TYR A 120 2.15 2.10 2.81
C TYR A 120 1.46 3.45 2.54
N LEU A 121 1.76 4.47 3.37
CA LEU A 121 1.23 5.83 3.20
C LEU A 121 1.62 6.43 1.85
N ASN A 122 2.87 6.29 1.43
CA ASN A 122 3.32 6.78 0.13
C ASN A 122 2.55 6.11 -1.03
N LEU A 123 2.32 4.79 -0.97
CA LEU A 123 1.49 4.10 -1.97
C LEU A 123 0.03 4.59 -1.97
N LEU A 124 -0.54 4.83 -0.79
CA LEU A 124 -1.89 5.37 -0.66
C LEU A 124 -1.99 6.78 -1.22
N CYS A 125 -1.06 7.68 -0.87
CA CYS A 125 -1.06 9.07 -1.35
C CYS A 125 -0.90 9.14 -2.88
N LEU A 126 -0.02 8.32 -3.46
CA LEU A 126 0.10 8.24 -4.93
C LEU A 126 -1.23 7.81 -5.56
N ARG A 127 -1.90 6.79 -4.98
CA ARG A 127 -3.21 6.34 -5.46
C ARG A 127 -4.29 7.42 -5.28
N GLN A 128 -4.29 8.11 -4.15
CA GLN A 128 -5.22 9.21 -3.83
C GLN A 128 -5.11 10.32 -4.87
N THR A 129 -3.91 10.85 -5.11
CA THR A 129 -3.68 11.93 -6.09
C THR A 129 -4.21 11.57 -7.46
N CYS A 130 -4.00 10.32 -7.91
CA CYS A 130 -4.49 9.86 -9.20
C CYS A 130 -6.02 9.74 -9.23
N MET A 131 -6.65 9.31 -8.13
CA MET A 131 -8.10 9.25 -8.00
C MET A 131 -8.73 10.65 -7.98
N GLU A 132 -8.13 11.61 -7.29
CA GLU A 132 -8.59 13.01 -7.23
C GLU A 132 -8.47 13.71 -8.59
N GLY A 133 -7.36 13.50 -9.30
CA GLY A 133 -7.13 14.10 -10.62
C GLY A 133 -7.83 13.37 -11.78
N GLY A 134 -8.40 12.19 -11.55
CA GLY A 134 -8.86 11.31 -12.63
C GLY A 134 -7.72 10.85 -13.56
N GLU A 135 -6.50 10.82 -13.04
CA GLU A 135 -5.28 10.53 -13.80
C GLU A 135 -4.91 9.05 -13.72
N VAL A 136 -4.15 8.59 -14.72
CA VAL A 136 -3.57 7.24 -14.70
C VAL A 136 -2.53 7.16 -13.59
N CYS A 137 -2.70 6.20 -12.68
CA CYS A 137 -1.75 5.96 -11.61
C CYS A 137 -0.37 5.57 -12.14
N ARG A 138 0.66 6.32 -11.74
CA ARG A 138 2.04 6.10 -12.13
C ARG A 138 2.89 5.94 -10.87
N PRO A 139 3.24 4.71 -10.48
CA PRO A 139 4.11 4.49 -9.33
C PRO A 139 5.54 4.94 -9.68
N TYR A 140 5.99 6.04 -9.06
CA TYR A 140 7.36 6.56 -9.16
C TYR A 140 7.81 7.08 -7.79
N GLY A 141 9.12 7.28 -7.62
CA GLY A 141 9.69 7.73 -6.34
C GLY A 141 9.51 6.68 -5.24
N LEU A 142 9.54 5.41 -5.62
CA LEU A 142 9.36 4.29 -4.73
C LEU A 142 10.68 3.86 -4.09
N THR A 143 10.59 3.30 -2.90
CA THR A 143 11.68 2.60 -2.23
C THR A 143 11.78 1.14 -2.67
N PHE A 144 12.86 0.47 -2.29
CA PHE A 144 13.07 -0.94 -2.65
C PHE A 144 11.99 -1.86 -2.06
N GLU A 145 11.57 -1.64 -0.81
CA GLU A 145 10.52 -2.43 -0.18
C GLU A 145 9.15 -2.24 -0.85
N GLN A 146 8.90 -1.08 -1.47
CA GLN A 146 7.67 -0.81 -2.20
C GLN A 146 7.64 -1.50 -3.57
N ILE A 147 8.79 -1.66 -4.24
CA ILE A 147 8.88 -2.35 -5.53
C ILE A 147 9.04 -3.87 -5.41
N LEU A 148 9.45 -4.38 -4.25
CA LEU A 148 9.64 -5.82 -4.06
C LEU A 148 8.36 -6.65 -4.33
N PRO A 149 7.16 -6.26 -3.84
CA PRO A 149 5.91 -6.91 -4.24
C PRO A 149 5.66 -6.86 -5.75
N LEU A 150 6.01 -5.75 -6.41
CA LEU A 150 5.84 -5.61 -7.87
C LEU A 150 6.72 -6.62 -8.63
N ILE A 151 8.00 -6.73 -8.26
CA ILE A 151 8.92 -7.71 -8.86
C ILE A 151 8.43 -9.15 -8.63
N LYS A 152 7.93 -9.46 -7.42
CA LYS A 152 7.41 -10.80 -7.10
C LYS A 152 6.27 -11.21 -8.03
N GLU A 153 5.39 -10.27 -8.36
CA GLU A 153 4.27 -10.43 -9.29
C GLU A 153 4.66 -10.27 -10.77
N GLY A 154 5.95 -10.09 -11.08
CA GLY A 154 6.45 -10.05 -12.45
C GLY A 154 6.35 -8.68 -13.14
N PHE A 155 6.01 -7.63 -12.42
CA PHE A 155 6.07 -6.27 -12.96
C PHE A 155 7.53 -5.86 -13.21
N ALA A 156 7.73 -5.11 -14.30
CA ALA A 156 9.02 -4.52 -14.62
C ALA A 156 9.19 -3.17 -13.90
N VAL A 157 10.34 -2.96 -13.27
CA VAL A 157 10.67 -1.73 -12.53
C VAL A 157 12.00 -1.17 -12.99
N ARG A 158 12.25 0.11 -12.73
CA ARG A 158 13.53 0.74 -13.05
C ARG A 158 13.88 1.84 -12.06
N ARG A 159 15.17 2.21 -12.02
CA ARG A 159 15.64 3.38 -11.29
C ARG A 159 15.81 4.58 -12.20
N ASN A 160 15.36 5.74 -11.76
CA ASN A 160 15.63 7.00 -12.46
C ASN A 160 17.13 7.32 -12.51
N GLY A 161 17.87 7.00 -11.44
CA GLY A 161 19.29 7.27 -11.24
C GLY A 161 20.25 6.46 -12.09
N TRP A 162 19.77 5.56 -12.95
CA TRP A 162 20.61 4.87 -13.94
C TRP A 162 21.01 5.75 -15.14
N ASN A 163 21.16 7.06 -14.90
CA ASN A 163 21.66 8.06 -15.84
C ASN A 163 20.94 8.05 -17.20
N GLY A 164 19.63 7.84 -17.21
CA GLY A 164 18.84 7.86 -18.44
C GLY A 164 19.10 6.69 -19.41
N LYS A 165 19.82 5.64 -18.98
CA LYS A 165 20.05 4.44 -19.81
C LYS A 165 18.78 3.60 -20.04
N GLY A 166 17.67 3.94 -19.38
CA GLY A 166 16.40 3.23 -19.53
C GLY A 166 16.47 1.76 -19.12
N LEU A 167 17.46 1.38 -18.32
CA LEU A 167 17.60 0.00 -17.83
C LEU A 167 16.34 -0.39 -17.07
N MET A 168 15.94 -1.65 -17.19
CA MET A 168 14.77 -2.18 -16.51
C MET A 168 15.07 -3.52 -15.88
N VAL A 169 14.40 -3.81 -14.78
CA VAL A 169 14.50 -5.05 -14.04
C VAL A 169 13.16 -5.77 -14.07
N PHE A 170 13.20 -7.06 -14.35
CA PHE A 170 12.03 -7.92 -14.28
C PHE A 170 12.40 -9.35 -13.89
N LYS A 171 11.45 -10.03 -13.25
CA LYS A 171 11.54 -11.44 -12.87
C LYS A 171 11.42 -12.33 -14.11
N GLN A 172 12.24 -13.37 -14.18
CA GLN A 172 12.04 -14.46 -15.12
C GLN A 172 11.06 -15.49 -14.56
N VAL A 173 10.24 -16.06 -15.43
CA VAL A 173 9.37 -17.19 -15.08
C VAL A 173 10.26 -18.43 -14.91
N PRO A 174 10.11 -19.21 -13.82
CA PRO A 174 10.80 -20.48 -13.68
C PRO A 174 10.54 -21.38 -14.89
N ALA A 175 11.57 -22.06 -15.37
CA ALA A 175 11.49 -22.84 -16.60
C ALA A 175 12.21 -24.17 -16.44
N HIS A 176 11.54 -25.24 -16.86
CA HIS A 176 12.09 -26.59 -16.96
C HIS A 176 12.50 -26.85 -18.41
N ILE A 177 13.78 -27.09 -18.65
CA ILE A 177 14.33 -27.30 -19.99
C ILE A 177 14.88 -28.73 -20.08
N GLY A 178 14.18 -29.59 -20.81
CA GLY A 178 14.53 -31.00 -20.98
C GLY A 178 15.61 -31.27 -22.04
N SER A 179 16.02 -32.53 -22.12
CA SER A 179 17.11 -33.05 -22.96
C SER A 179 16.88 -32.89 -24.46
N ASP A 180 15.63 -32.70 -24.88
CA ASP A 180 15.27 -32.43 -26.27
C ASP A 180 15.54 -30.97 -26.69
N ILE A 181 15.63 -30.06 -25.70
CA ILE A 181 15.89 -28.63 -25.91
C ILE A 181 17.35 -28.28 -25.60
N ILE A 182 17.97 -28.87 -24.56
CA ILE A 182 19.35 -28.55 -24.12
C ILE A 182 20.36 -28.52 -25.28
N PRO A 183 20.42 -29.50 -26.20
CA PRO A 183 21.35 -29.48 -27.33
C PRO A 183 21.19 -28.26 -28.25
N LYS A 184 19.97 -27.72 -28.35
CA LYS A 184 19.58 -26.59 -29.22
C LYS A 184 19.83 -25.23 -28.57
N MET A 185 20.17 -25.18 -27.29
CA MET A 185 20.41 -23.93 -26.58
C MET A 185 21.68 -23.24 -27.10
N GLN A 186 21.52 -22.03 -27.64
CA GLN A 186 22.64 -21.19 -28.08
C GLN A 186 23.34 -20.50 -26.90
N SER A 187 22.68 -20.41 -25.74
CA SER A 187 23.20 -19.78 -24.53
C SER A 187 24.19 -20.65 -23.74
N LEU A 188 24.37 -21.92 -24.11
CA LEU A 188 25.28 -22.85 -23.43
C LEU A 188 26.40 -23.33 -24.37
N PRO A 189 27.66 -23.35 -23.92
CA PRO A 189 28.74 -24.05 -24.62
C PRO A 189 28.51 -25.56 -24.65
N ASP A 190 29.11 -26.25 -25.63
CA ASP A 190 28.89 -27.69 -25.81
C ASP A 190 29.38 -28.52 -24.61
N GLU A 191 30.46 -28.11 -23.95
CA GLU A 191 30.94 -28.79 -22.75
C GLU A 191 29.95 -28.67 -21.58
N ALA A 192 29.27 -27.53 -21.44
CA ALA A 192 28.24 -27.38 -20.41
C ALA A 192 27.03 -28.28 -20.71
N LYS A 193 26.60 -28.37 -21.97
CA LYS A 193 25.53 -29.29 -22.40
C LYS A 193 25.90 -30.74 -22.11
N ARG A 194 27.14 -31.15 -22.40
CA ARG A 194 27.63 -32.50 -22.11
C ARG A 194 27.53 -32.81 -20.62
N LEU A 195 28.06 -31.93 -19.75
CA LEU A 195 28.04 -32.13 -18.29
C LEU A 195 26.62 -32.20 -17.72
N ILE A 196 25.70 -31.36 -18.21
CA ILE A 196 24.28 -31.41 -17.84
C ILE A 196 23.67 -32.76 -18.23
N LEU A 197 23.84 -33.19 -19.48
CA LEU A 197 23.23 -34.43 -19.99
C LEU A 197 23.86 -35.71 -19.41
N ASP A 198 25.12 -35.63 -18.96
CA ASP A 198 25.78 -36.73 -18.24
C ASP A 198 25.27 -36.84 -16.78
N SER A 199 24.76 -35.75 -16.21
CA SER A 199 24.30 -35.69 -14.81
C SER A 199 22.78 -35.79 -14.64
N GLY A 200 22.01 -35.55 -15.70
CA GLY A 200 20.55 -35.59 -15.70
C GLY A 200 19.97 -35.34 -17.09
N ASP A 201 18.65 -35.17 -17.17
CA ASP A 201 17.91 -34.98 -18.42
C ASP A 201 17.31 -33.57 -18.57
N HIS A 202 17.56 -32.67 -17.63
CA HIS A 202 17.00 -31.31 -17.64
C HIS A 202 17.87 -30.29 -16.89
N ILE A 203 17.53 -29.00 -17.08
CA ILE A 203 17.91 -27.91 -16.19
C ILE A 203 16.67 -27.12 -15.77
N ASP A 204 16.64 -26.69 -14.52
CA ASP A 204 15.60 -25.82 -13.99
C ASP A 204 16.15 -24.42 -13.73
N TYR A 205 15.55 -23.42 -14.36
CA TYR A 205 15.76 -22.03 -14.03
C TYR A 205 14.86 -21.64 -12.87
N VAL A 206 15.45 -21.22 -11.75
CA VAL A 206 14.72 -20.85 -10.52
C VAL A 206 15.14 -19.48 -10.02
N SER A 207 14.17 -18.69 -9.56
CA SER A 207 14.39 -17.44 -8.81
C SER A 207 15.35 -16.44 -9.46
N GLN A 208 15.18 -16.17 -10.75
CA GLN A 208 16.05 -15.24 -11.50
C GLN A 208 15.37 -13.92 -11.82
N CYS A 209 16.14 -12.84 -11.77
CA CYS A 209 15.77 -11.53 -12.29
C CYS A 209 16.83 -11.07 -13.29
N LEU A 210 16.41 -10.36 -14.33
CA LEU A 210 17.28 -9.76 -15.32
C LEU A 210 17.27 -8.25 -15.19
N ILE A 211 18.41 -7.63 -15.51
CA ILE A 211 18.49 -6.24 -15.91
C ILE A 211 18.67 -6.18 -17.42
N PHE A 212 17.81 -5.42 -18.08
CA PHE A 212 17.77 -5.30 -19.53
C PHE A 212 18.06 -3.87 -19.96
N ASN A 213 18.94 -3.71 -20.94
CA ASN A 213 19.26 -2.45 -21.57
C ASN A 213 18.56 -2.34 -22.94
N PRO A 214 17.47 -1.57 -23.05
CA PRO A 214 16.74 -1.45 -24.31
C PRO A 214 17.55 -0.73 -25.40
N ALA A 215 18.59 0.03 -25.07
CA ALA A 215 19.42 0.71 -26.05
C ALA A 215 20.42 -0.22 -26.75
N THR A 216 20.86 -1.30 -26.08
CA THR A 216 21.84 -2.25 -26.64
C THR A 216 21.25 -3.63 -26.91
N GLY A 217 20.09 -3.95 -26.35
CA GLY A 217 19.52 -5.29 -26.35
C GLY A 217 20.20 -6.25 -25.36
N GLU A 218 21.11 -5.76 -24.52
CA GLU A 218 21.83 -6.57 -23.54
C GLU A 218 20.91 -6.95 -22.38
N ALA A 219 20.84 -8.24 -22.07
CA ALA A 219 20.23 -8.77 -20.87
C ALA A 219 21.31 -9.39 -19.98
N ASN A 220 21.32 -9.03 -18.71
CA ASN A 220 22.29 -9.53 -17.73
C ASN A 220 21.56 -9.94 -16.44
N SER A 221 22.20 -10.78 -15.63
CA SER A 221 21.69 -11.13 -14.30
C SER A 221 21.59 -9.88 -13.43
N TRP A 222 20.45 -9.69 -12.77
CA TRP A 222 20.31 -8.64 -11.77
C TRP A 222 20.38 -9.22 -10.37
N VAL A 223 21.36 -8.74 -9.61
CA VAL A 223 21.44 -8.91 -8.16
C VAL A 223 21.38 -7.51 -7.57
N PRO A 224 20.36 -7.17 -6.74
CA PRO A 224 20.25 -5.82 -6.20
C PRO A 224 21.49 -5.50 -5.36
N SER A 225 22.16 -4.41 -5.71
CA SER A 225 23.25 -3.87 -4.89
C SER A 225 22.69 -3.19 -3.64
N ILE A 226 23.53 -2.92 -2.63
CA ILE A 226 23.06 -2.14 -1.47
C ILE A 226 22.59 -0.73 -1.87
N SER A 227 23.18 -0.16 -2.92
CA SER A 227 22.75 1.10 -3.52
C SER A 227 21.37 1.02 -4.18
N ASP A 228 20.95 -0.16 -4.62
CA ASP A 228 19.61 -0.43 -5.15
C ASP A 228 18.58 -0.60 -4.02
N VAL A 229 19.00 -1.26 -2.93
CA VAL A 229 18.18 -1.47 -1.73
C VAL A 229 17.90 -0.14 -1.02
N PHE A 230 18.88 0.76 -0.92
CA PHE A 230 18.71 2.07 -0.27
C PHE A 230 18.19 3.18 -1.21
N ALA A 231 17.78 2.81 -2.41
CA ALA A 231 17.25 3.75 -3.38
C ALA A 231 15.79 4.12 -3.10
N HIS A 232 15.44 5.36 -3.44
CA HIS A 232 14.09 5.93 -3.30
C HIS A 232 13.55 6.44 -4.65
N ASP A 233 14.23 6.08 -5.75
CA ASP A 233 13.99 6.58 -7.09
C ASP A 233 13.49 5.48 -8.03
N TRP A 234 12.88 4.44 -7.46
CA TRP A 234 12.28 3.37 -8.24
C TRP A 234 10.95 3.79 -8.86
N GLU A 235 10.67 3.27 -10.03
CA GLU A 235 9.41 3.47 -10.73
C GLU A 235 9.01 2.23 -11.52
N LEU A 236 7.70 2.09 -11.75
CA LEU A 236 7.15 1.06 -12.62
C LEU A 236 7.51 1.39 -14.08
N VAL A 237 7.97 0.40 -14.83
CA VAL A 237 8.17 0.56 -16.28
C VAL A 237 6.81 0.63 -16.94
N LYS A 238 6.55 1.72 -17.67
CA LYS A 238 5.32 1.90 -18.43
C LYS A 238 5.26 0.89 -19.57
N GLU A 239 4.06 0.45 -19.93
CA GLU A 239 3.84 -0.05 -21.29
C GLU A 239 4.35 1.02 -22.28
N ALA A 240 5.17 0.61 -23.25
CA ALA A 240 5.40 1.48 -24.39
C ALA A 240 4.02 1.80 -24.99
N PRO A 241 3.71 3.06 -25.33
CA PRO A 241 2.54 3.31 -26.16
C PRO A 241 2.66 2.37 -27.36
N ASN A 242 1.60 1.61 -27.63
CA ASN A 242 1.52 0.69 -28.76
C ASN A 242 1.81 1.45 -30.06
N ASN A 243 3.09 1.60 -30.41
CA ASN A 243 3.54 2.01 -31.73
C ASN A 243 3.49 0.77 -32.61
N LYS A 244 2.31 0.17 -32.72
CA LYS A 244 1.96 -0.66 -33.86
C LYS A 244 1.49 0.28 -34.95
N LYS A 245 2.44 0.74 -35.77
CA LYS A 245 2.19 1.07 -37.17
C LYS A 245 2.73 -0.08 -38.00
#